data_AF-A0A250YB01-F1
#
_entry.id   AF-A0A250YB01-F1
#
_cell.length_a   1.000
_cell.length_b   1.000
_cell.length_c   1.000
_cell.angle_alpha   90.00
_cell.angle_beta   90.00
_cell.angle_gamma   90.00
#
_symmetry.space_group_name_H-M   'P 1'
#
loop_
_entity.id
_entity.type
_entity.pdbx_description
1 polymer ?
#
loop_
_entity_poly.entity_id
_entity_poly.type
_entity_poly.pdbx_seq_one_letter_code
_entity_poly.pdbx_strand_id
1 'polypeptide(L)'
;MHPVSWKCAKFVKSGSLLVDLQNCSLKDPGPNFPQAHTAVIIDLQTNPLKDDLANTFSGFTQLQTLVLPQDAGCPGGINAWNNIIYYVDSQICQGQKDLCNSTRDSEMCPENGSCAPNGPGLLQCVCVDGFHGYKCMRQGSFSLLTFFGILGSITLSISILLWGTQRRKAKAS
;
A
#
# COMPACT_ATOMS: atom_id res chain seq x y z
N MET A 1 12.47 -20.78 5.03
CA MET A 1 12.00 -19.57 4.31
C MET A 1 12.60 -19.63 2.92
N HIS A 2 11.87 -20.20 1.94
CA HIS A 2 12.39 -20.32 0.58
C HIS A 2 12.23 -18.97 -0.13
N PRO A 3 13.29 -18.38 -0.67
CA PRO A 3 13.19 -17.15 -1.43
C PRO A 3 12.35 -17.42 -2.67
N VAL A 4 11.31 -16.61 -2.88
CA VAL A 4 10.58 -16.60 -4.14
C VAL A 4 11.56 -16.29 -5.25
N SER A 5 11.77 -17.28 -6.09
CA SER A 5 12.70 -17.22 -7.19
C SER A 5 12.00 -16.56 -8.37
N TRP A 6 12.25 -15.27 -8.57
CA TRP A 6 11.96 -14.57 -9.83
C TRP A 6 12.52 -15.27 -11.09
N LYS A 7 13.31 -16.34 -10.95
CA LYS A 7 13.78 -17.17 -12.07
C LYS A 7 12.64 -17.82 -12.87
N CYS A 8 11.44 -17.95 -12.31
CA CYS A 8 10.29 -18.50 -13.05
C CYS A 8 9.50 -17.42 -13.82
N ALA A 9 9.71 -16.14 -13.50
CA ALA A 9 8.98 -15.05 -14.13
C ALA A 9 9.36 -14.90 -15.60
N LYS A 10 8.39 -15.10 -16.49
CA LYS A 10 8.53 -14.74 -17.90
C LYS A 10 7.88 -13.38 -18.09
N PHE A 11 8.70 -12.34 -18.18
CA PHE A 11 8.25 -11.02 -18.62
C PHE A 11 8.22 -11.01 -20.15
N VAL A 12 7.03 -10.91 -20.74
CA VAL A 12 6.90 -10.67 -22.18
C VAL A 12 6.98 -9.16 -22.42
N LYS A 13 7.97 -8.74 -23.22
CA LYS A 13 8.58 -7.41 -23.23
C LYS A 13 7.68 -6.30 -23.82
N SER A 14 7.38 -5.25 -23.04
CA SER A 14 7.79 -3.83 -23.25
C SER A 14 6.92 -2.94 -22.35
N GLY A 15 7.41 -2.59 -21.16
CA GLY A 15 6.57 -2.08 -20.07
C GLY A 15 5.81 -3.23 -19.40
N SER A 16 5.52 -3.09 -18.12
CA SER A 16 4.91 -4.10 -17.25
C SER A 16 3.48 -4.49 -17.66
N LEU A 17 3.24 -4.97 -18.88
CA LEU A 17 1.88 -5.26 -19.36
C LEU A 17 1.42 -6.66 -18.93
N LEU A 18 2.34 -7.63 -18.90
CA LEU A 18 2.04 -9.04 -18.64
C LEU A 18 3.09 -9.69 -17.73
N VAL A 19 2.64 -10.40 -16.71
CA VAL A 19 3.45 -11.25 -15.84
C VAL A 19 2.95 -12.69 -15.93
N ASP A 20 3.75 -13.56 -16.53
CA ASP A 20 3.49 -15.00 -16.58
C ASP A 20 4.34 -15.73 -15.53
N LEU A 21 3.64 -16.34 -14.57
CA LEU A 21 4.17 -17.12 -13.45
C LEU A 21 3.45 -18.48 -13.34
N GLN A 22 2.87 -18.98 -14.44
CA GLN A 22 2.15 -20.25 -14.43
C GLN A 22 3.08 -21.44 -14.17
N ASN A 23 2.54 -22.47 -13.50
CA ASN A 23 3.24 -23.74 -13.26
C ASN A 23 4.64 -23.60 -12.63
N CYS A 24 4.79 -22.66 -11.71
CA CYS A 24 6.04 -22.38 -11.02
C CYS A 24 6.12 -23.10 -9.66
N SER A 25 5.14 -23.95 -9.33
CA SER A 25 4.99 -24.60 -8.00
C SER A 25 4.94 -23.58 -6.85
N LEU A 26 4.42 -22.38 -7.11
CA LEU A 26 4.30 -21.30 -6.13
C LEU A 26 3.19 -21.58 -5.14
N LYS A 27 3.47 -21.40 -3.85
CA LYS A 27 2.44 -21.37 -2.80
C LYS A 27 1.96 -19.94 -2.50
N ASP A 28 2.82 -18.97 -2.80
CA ASP A 28 2.61 -17.53 -2.66
C ASP A 28 3.50 -16.79 -3.69
N PRO A 29 3.05 -15.65 -4.27
CA PRO A 29 3.84 -14.86 -5.23
C PRO A 29 5.08 -14.17 -4.64
N GLY A 30 5.23 -14.08 -3.32
CA GLY A 30 6.42 -13.62 -2.64
C GLY A 30 6.50 -12.13 -2.32
N PRO A 31 7.48 -11.74 -1.47
CA PRO A 31 7.59 -10.37 -0.95
C PRO A 31 7.92 -9.32 -2.01
N ASN A 32 8.49 -9.73 -3.14
CA ASN A 32 8.86 -8.81 -4.21
C ASN A 32 7.75 -8.63 -5.25
N PHE A 33 6.71 -9.46 -5.23
CA PHE A 33 5.60 -9.40 -6.19
C PHE A 33 4.95 -8.01 -6.35
N PRO A 34 4.81 -7.17 -5.28
CA PRO A 34 4.29 -5.81 -5.42
C PRO A 34 5.09 -4.89 -6.37
N GLN A 35 6.33 -5.23 -6.73
CA GLN A 35 7.08 -4.50 -7.75
C GLN A 35 6.41 -4.56 -9.13
N ALA A 36 5.56 -5.56 -9.37
CA ALA A 36 4.80 -5.74 -10.59
C ALA A 36 3.42 -5.05 -10.58
N HIS A 37 3.14 -4.12 -9.66
CA HIS A 37 1.83 -3.45 -9.51
C HIS A 37 1.30 -2.73 -10.78
N THR A 38 2.16 -2.47 -11.76
CA THR A 38 1.80 -1.91 -13.07
C THR A 38 1.31 -2.97 -14.08
N ALA A 39 1.36 -4.26 -13.72
CA ALA A 39 0.85 -5.37 -14.51
C ALA A 39 -0.63 -5.21 -14.86
N VAL A 40 -0.94 -5.38 -16.14
CA VAL A 40 -2.33 -5.39 -16.64
C VAL A 40 -2.87 -6.82 -16.74
N ILE A 41 -1.99 -7.77 -17.04
CA ILE A 41 -2.29 -9.20 -17.15
C ILE A 41 -1.36 -9.97 -16.22
N ILE A 42 -1.92 -10.85 -15.40
CA ILE A 42 -1.15 -11.77 -14.55
C ILE A 42 -1.69 -13.17 -14.72
N ASP A 43 -0.79 -14.12 -14.98
CA ASP A 43 -1.09 -15.54 -15.03
C ASP A 43 -0.37 -16.29 -13.92
N LEU A 44 -1.14 -16.87 -13.00
CA LEU A 44 -0.67 -17.69 -11.89
C LEU A 44 -1.24 -19.11 -11.93
N GLN A 45 -1.85 -19.54 -13.04
CA GLN A 45 -2.49 -20.86 -13.12
C GLN A 45 -1.50 -22.00 -12.88
N THR A 46 -2.03 -23.19 -12.55
CA THR A 46 -1.22 -24.40 -12.30
C THR A 46 -0.21 -24.22 -11.15
N ASN A 47 -0.48 -23.34 -10.20
CA ASN A 47 0.29 -23.20 -8.97
C ASN A 47 -0.52 -23.70 -7.76
N PRO A 48 0.11 -24.34 -6.77
CA PRO A 48 -0.54 -24.75 -5.52
C PRO A 48 -0.73 -23.56 -4.55
N LEU A 49 -1.36 -22.48 -5.01
CA LEU A 49 -1.69 -21.33 -4.18
C LEU A 49 -2.71 -21.76 -3.13
N LYS A 50 -2.42 -21.46 -1.86
CA LYS A 50 -3.31 -21.70 -0.73
C LYS A 50 -3.62 -20.33 -0.15
N ASP A 51 -4.89 -20.06 0.16
CA ASP A 51 -5.39 -18.88 0.87
C ASP A 51 -5.92 -17.72 0.03
N ASP A 52 -6.55 -16.79 0.76
CA ASP A 52 -7.09 -15.53 0.29
C ASP A 52 -5.96 -14.60 -0.18
N LEU A 53 -5.94 -14.34 -1.48
CA LEU A 53 -4.96 -13.47 -2.13
C LEU A 53 -5.34 -11.98 -2.07
N ALA A 54 -6.39 -11.59 -1.33
CA ALA A 54 -6.90 -10.22 -1.27
C ALA A 54 -5.81 -9.16 -1.11
N ASN A 55 -4.93 -9.33 -0.12
CA ASN A 55 -3.87 -8.34 0.17
C ASN A 55 -2.64 -8.47 -0.75
N THR A 56 -2.46 -9.60 -1.43
CA THR A 56 -1.32 -9.86 -2.33
C THR A 56 -1.30 -8.91 -3.51
N PHE A 57 -2.49 -8.46 -3.94
CA PHE A 57 -2.67 -7.54 -5.06
C PHE A 57 -2.91 -6.09 -4.63
N SER A 58 -2.53 -5.74 -3.40
CA SER A 58 -2.51 -4.34 -2.94
C SER A 58 -1.63 -3.48 -3.86
N GLY A 59 -2.18 -2.35 -4.32
CA GLY A 59 -1.54 -1.44 -5.27
C GLY A 59 -1.67 -1.80 -6.75
N PHE A 60 -2.20 -2.99 -7.10
CA PHE A 60 -2.44 -3.38 -8.50
C PHE A 60 -3.74 -2.75 -9.00
N THR A 61 -3.70 -1.49 -9.40
CA THR A 61 -4.88 -0.70 -9.79
C THR A 61 -5.21 -0.77 -11.28
N GLN A 62 -4.39 -1.46 -12.08
CA GLN A 62 -4.51 -1.53 -13.54
C GLN A 62 -4.79 -2.95 -14.07
N LEU A 63 -5.16 -3.89 -13.19
CA LEU A 63 -5.37 -5.27 -13.59
C LEU A 63 -6.63 -5.41 -14.46
N GLN A 64 -6.44 -5.83 -15.70
CA GLN A 64 -7.52 -6.16 -16.60
C GLN A 64 -7.81 -7.65 -16.61
N THR A 65 -6.81 -8.50 -16.39
CA THR A 65 -6.95 -9.96 -16.42
C THR A 65 -6.05 -10.60 -15.39
N LEU A 66 -6.65 -11.40 -14.52
CA LEU A 66 -5.95 -12.22 -13.54
C LEU A 66 -6.40 -13.68 -13.71
N VAL A 67 -5.46 -14.55 -14.06
CA VAL A 67 -5.69 -16.00 -14.20
C VAL A 67 -5.16 -16.69 -12.95
N LEU A 68 -6.03 -17.44 -12.29
CA LEU A 68 -5.74 -18.14 -11.03
C LEU A 68 -6.04 -19.64 -11.15
N PRO A 69 -5.39 -20.49 -10.34
CA PRO A 69 -5.83 -21.86 -10.12
C PRO A 69 -7.28 -21.90 -9.60
N GLN A 70 -8.00 -22.98 -9.89
CA GLN A 70 -9.40 -23.14 -9.48
C GLN A 70 -9.62 -22.99 -7.96
N ASP A 71 -8.66 -23.44 -7.16
CA ASP A 71 -8.74 -23.40 -5.69
C ASP A 71 -8.50 -22.00 -5.09
N ALA A 72 -8.01 -21.04 -5.87
CA ALA A 72 -7.63 -19.71 -5.40
C ALA A 72 -8.59 -18.64 -5.93
N GLY A 73 -9.51 -18.15 -5.08
CA GLY A 73 -10.54 -17.17 -5.42
C GLY A 73 -10.02 -15.85 -6.00
N CYS A 74 -10.82 -15.22 -6.88
CA CYS A 74 -10.57 -13.85 -7.32
C CYS A 74 -10.48 -12.89 -6.13
N PRO A 75 -9.38 -12.11 -5.98
CA PRO A 75 -9.21 -11.15 -4.89
C PRO A 75 -10.37 -10.14 -4.88
N GLY A 76 -10.95 -9.90 -3.69
CA GLY A 76 -12.12 -9.03 -3.53
C GLY A 76 -13.45 -9.60 -4.04
N GLY A 77 -13.45 -10.83 -4.58
CA GLY A 77 -14.65 -11.55 -5.02
C GLY A 77 -15.41 -10.86 -6.15
N ILE A 78 -16.70 -11.18 -6.30
CA ILE A 78 -17.55 -10.71 -7.41
C ILE A 78 -17.74 -9.19 -7.45
N ASN A 79 -17.55 -8.51 -6.33
CA ASN A 79 -17.67 -7.06 -6.23
C ASN A 79 -16.45 -6.32 -6.80
N ALA A 80 -15.31 -6.99 -6.91
CA ALA A 80 -14.06 -6.41 -7.40
C ALA A 80 -13.86 -6.52 -8.91
N TRP A 81 -14.67 -7.33 -9.61
CA TRP A 81 -14.47 -7.67 -11.02
C TRP A 81 -15.76 -7.52 -11.83
N ASN A 82 -15.64 -7.15 -13.11
CA ASN A 82 -16.77 -7.09 -14.04
C ASN A 82 -17.25 -8.48 -14.43
N ASN A 83 -16.32 -9.41 -14.61
CA ASN A 83 -16.64 -10.79 -14.95
C ASN A 83 -15.68 -11.76 -14.28
N ILE A 84 -16.19 -12.91 -13.87
CA ILE A 84 -15.40 -14.05 -13.39
C ILE A 84 -15.80 -15.26 -14.23
N ILE A 85 -14.83 -15.85 -14.91
CA ILE A 85 -15.01 -17.02 -15.77
C ILE A 85 -14.38 -18.22 -15.08
N TYR A 86 -15.14 -19.30 -14.93
CA TYR A 86 -14.68 -20.54 -14.32
C TYR A 86 -14.37 -21.58 -15.40
N TYR A 87 -13.19 -22.19 -15.31
CA TYR A 87 -12.79 -23.38 -16.07
C TYR A 87 -12.62 -24.56 -15.11
N VAL A 88 -12.16 -25.71 -15.64
CA VAL A 88 -11.96 -26.92 -14.84
C VAL A 88 -10.78 -26.75 -13.88
N ASP A 89 -9.66 -26.22 -14.38
CA ASP A 89 -8.39 -26.13 -13.64
C ASP A 89 -8.00 -24.69 -13.27
N SER A 90 -8.76 -23.70 -13.74
CA SER A 90 -8.45 -22.29 -13.57
C SER A 90 -9.70 -21.42 -13.55
N GLN A 91 -9.53 -20.19 -13.09
CA GLN A 91 -10.52 -19.15 -13.24
C GLN A 91 -9.87 -17.84 -13.68
N ILE A 92 -10.65 -17.02 -14.35
CA ILE A 92 -10.21 -15.73 -14.90
C ILE A 92 -11.06 -14.62 -14.30
N CYS A 93 -10.40 -13.68 -13.62
CA CYS A 93 -11.00 -12.45 -13.12
C CYS A 93 -10.74 -11.34 -14.15
N GLN A 94 -11.79 -10.74 -14.69
CA GLN A 94 -11.70 -9.76 -15.78
C GLN A 94 -12.31 -8.41 -15.43
N GLY A 95 -11.59 -7.35 -15.80
CA GLY A 95 -12.00 -5.97 -15.64
C GLY A 95 -12.18 -5.58 -14.18
N GLN A 96 -11.07 -5.23 -13.53
CA GLN A 96 -11.10 -4.71 -12.16
C GLN A 96 -12.04 -3.49 -12.06
N LYS A 97 -12.90 -3.49 -11.05
CA LYS A 97 -13.79 -2.38 -10.73
C LYS A 97 -13.09 -1.39 -9.82
N ASP A 98 -13.35 -0.10 -10.06
CA ASP A 98 -12.95 0.96 -9.14
C ASP A 98 -14.02 1.12 -8.05
N LEU A 99 -13.66 0.76 -6.81
CA LEU A 99 -14.54 0.88 -5.67
C LEU A 99 -14.88 2.35 -5.36
N CYS A 100 -14.00 3.30 -5.69
CA CYS A 100 -14.25 4.72 -5.46
C CYS A 100 -15.33 5.29 -6.40
N ASN A 101 -15.54 4.69 -7.58
CA ASN A 101 -16.62 5.09 -8.50
C ASN A 101 -17.99 4.48 -8.12
N SER A 102 -17.98 3.44 -7.30
CA SER A 102 -19.15 2.61 -7.01
C SER A 102 -20.01 3.20 -5.87
N THR A 103 -19.42 4.04 -5.02
CA THR A 103 -20.06 4.57 -3.82
C THR A 103 -20.37 6.05 -4.00
N ARG A 104 -21.65 6.39 -4.05
CA ARG A 104 -22.13 7.79 -3.89
C ARG A 104 -21.95 8.31 -2.45
N ASP A 105 -21.40 7.51 -1.55
CA ASP A 105 -21.26 7.86 -0.14
C ASP A 105 -19.95 8.63 0.10
N SER A 106 -20.14 9.91 0.36
CA SER A 106 -19.16 10.85 0.88
C SER A 106 -18.54 10.45 2.24
N GLU A 107 -18.85 9.25 2.79
CA GLU A 107 -18.47 8.79 4.13
C GLU A 107 -17.34 7.75 4.16
N MET A 108 -16.84 7.26 3.02
CA MET A 108 -15.77 6.25 3.03
C MET A 108 -14.42 6.80 3.52
N CYS A 109 -14.16 8.09 3.33
CA CYS A 109 -12.93 8.75 3.72
C CYS A 109 -13.20 9.90 4.71
N PRO A 110 -12.21 10.27 5.56
CA PRO A 110 -12.33 11.44 6.42
C PRO A 110 -12.52 12.73 5.60
N GLU A 111 -12.96 13.81 6.24
CA GLU A 111 -13.33 15.08 5.59
C GLU A 111 -12.29 15.63 4.60
N ASN A 112 -11.00 15.54 4.95
CA ASN A 112 -9.88 15.96 4.08
C ASN A 112 -9.18 14.78 3.38
N GLY A 113 -9.88 13.65 3.26
CA GLY A 113 -9.42 12.45 2.57
C GLY A 113 -10.16 12.24 1.26
N SER A 114 -9.42 11.84 0.23
CA SER A 114 -9.94 11.43 -1.06
C SER A 114 -9.83 9.91 -1.21
N CYS A 115 -10.86 9.27 -1.78
CA CYS A 115 -10.83 7.85 -2.10
C CYS A 115 -9.89 7.61 -3.28
N ALA A 116 -8.99 6.65 -3.14
CA ALA A 116 -8.16 6.14 -4.22
C ALA A 116 -8.25 4.60 -4.29
N PRO A 117 -8.28 4.01 -5.49
CA PRO A 117 -8.24 2.54 -5.63
C PRO A 117 -6.88 2.01 -5.13
N ASN A 118 -6.89 0.81 -4.53
CA ASN A 118 -5.69 0.18 -3.99
C ASN A 118 -5.57 -1.31 -4.34
N GLY A 119 -6.19 -1.76 -5.43
CA GLY A 119 -6.19 -3.18 -5.84
C GLY A 119 -7.61 -3.74 -5.96
N PRO A 120 -7.75 -5.00 -6.39
CA PRO A 120 -9.07 -5.61 -6.57
C PRO A 120 -9.81 -5.72 -5.23
N GLY A 121 -10.94 -5.03 -5.10
CA GLY A 121 -11.72 -5.01 -3.85
C GLY A 121 -11.11 -4.15 -2.74
N LEU A 122 -10.04 -3.42 -3.03
CA LEU A 122 -9.32 -2.59 -2.06
C LEU A 122 -9.38 -1.11 -2.44
N LEU A 123 -9.59 -0.27 -1.44
CA LEU A 123 -9.49 1.18 -1.53
C LEU A 123 -8.58 1.71 -0.42
N GLN A 124 -8.10 2.92 -0.61
CA GLN A 124 -7.36 3.66 0.41
C GLN A 124 -7.82 5.11 0.42
N CYS A 125 -7.72 5.75 1.59
CA CYS A 125 -7.95 7.18 1.72
C CYS A 125 -6.61 7.91 1.72
N VAL A 126 -6.40 8.76 0.73
CA VAL A 126 -5.23 9.63 0.62
C VAL A 126 -5.62 11.04 1.02
N CYS A 127 -4.74 11.76 1.72
CA CYS A 127 -5.04 13.14 2.08
C CYS A 127 -5.01 14.04 0.86
N VAL A 128 -5.96 14.97 0.79
CA VAL A 128 -5.94 16.03 -0.24
C VAL A 128 -4.74 16.96 -0.03
N ASP A 129 -4.35 17.67 -1.08
CA ASP A 129 -3.16 18.51 -1.07
C ASP A 129 -3.14 19.49 0.10
N GLY A 130 -2.00 19.55 0.79
CA GLY A 130 -1.80 20.40 1.97
C GLY A 130 -2.29 19.80 3.29
N PHE A 131 -2.97 18.64 3.27
CA PHE A 131 -3.35 17.90 4.48
C PHE A 131 -2.49 16.66 4.67
N HIS A 132 -2.24 16.29 5.92
CA HIS A 132 -1.44 15.12 6.28
C HIS A 132 -1.77 14.62 7.69
N GLY A 133 -1.10 13.54 8.09
CA GLY A 133 -1.23 12.93 9.41
C GLY A 133 -2.44 12.01 9.54
N TYR A 134 -2.69 11.54 10.76
CA TYR A 134 -3.81 10.64 11.04
C TYR A 134 -5.13 11.29 10.65
N LYS A 135 -5.90 10.61 9.80
CA LYS A 135 -7.20 11.08 9.24
C LYS A 135 -7.14 12.44 8.54
N CYS A 136 -5.98 12.86 8.04
CA CYS A 136 -5.82 14.12 7.29
C CYS A 136 -6.21 15.37 8.10
N MET A 137 -5.97 15.36 9.41
CA MET A 137 -6.36 16.44 10.32
C MET A 137 -5.34 17.58 10.44
N ARG A 138 -4.12 17.41 9.88
CA ARG A 138 -3.08 18.45 9.95
C ARG A 138 -2.95 19.15 8.62
N GLN A 139 -2.92 20.47 8.65
CA GLN A 139 -2.73 21.30 7.46
C GLN A 139 -1.34 21.94 7.45
N GLY A 140 -0.77 22.10 6.26
CA GLY A 140 0.54 22.72 6.07
C GLY A 140 1.70 21.77 6.37
N SER A 141 2.89 22.31 6.63
CA SER A 141 4.08 21.55 6.97
C SER A 141 4.50 21.80 8.43
N PHE A 142 5.05 20.77 9.08
CA PHE A 142 5.61 20.95 10.41
C PHE A 142 6.94 21.73 10.31
N SER A 143 6.96 22.96 10.81
CA SER A 143 8.17 23.79 10.80
C SER A 143 9.19 23.29 11.83
N LEU A 144 10.14 22.47 11.36
CA LEU A 144 11.25 21.96 12.18
C LEU A 144 12.09 23.09 12.77
N LEU A 145 12.29 24.17 12.01
CA LEU A 145 13.04 25.34 12.47
C LEU A 145 12.36 26.02 13.66
N THR A 146 11.03 26.19 13.59
CA THR A 146 10.27 26.77 14.69
C THR A 146 10.33 25.87 15.92
N PHE A 147 10.14 24.55 15.73
CA PHE A 147 10.17 23.59 16.82
C PHE A 147 11.53 23.54 17.54
N PHE A 148 12.62 23.34 16.79
CA PHE A 148 13.96 23.29 17.35
C PHE A 148 14.45 24.64 17.85
N GLY A 149 14.04 25.74 17.22
CA GLY A 149 14.34 27.09 17.70
C GLY A 149 13.74 27.34 19.09
N ILE A 150 12.46 27.01 19.27
CA ILE A 150 11.80 27.15 20.58
C ILE A 150 12.45 26.24 21.62
N LEU A 151 12.60 24.94 21.31
CA LEU A 151 13.24 23.97 22.22
C LEU A 151 14.65 24.41 22.60
N GLY A 152 15.49 24.74 21.62
CA GLY A 152 16.87 25.18 21.85
C GLY A 152 16.93 26.45 22.70
N SER A 153 16.06 27.42 22.44
CA SER A 153 16.02 28.68 23.21
C SER A 153 15.64 28.46 24.68
N ILE A 154 14.64 27.61 24.95
CA ILE A 154 14.22 27.25 26.31
C ILE A 154 15.35 26.50 27.02
N THR A 155 15.96 25.50 26.37
CA THR A 155 17.07 24.73 26.95
C THR A 155 18.25 25.64 27.29
N LEU A 156 18.67 26.51 26.37
CA LEU A 156 19.77 27.45 26.60
C LEU A 156 19.47 28.38 27.78
N SER A 157 18.25 28.93 27.83
CA SER A 157 17.81 29.81 28.90
C SER A 157 17.85 29.12 30.26
N ILE A 158 17.32 27.89 30.36
CA ILE A 158 17.36 27.08 31.58
C ILE A 158 18.81 26.77 31.97
N SER A 159 19.67 26.38 31.02
CA SER A 159 21.09 26.11 31.28
C SER A 159 21.81 27.34 31.84
N ILE A 160 21.56 28.53 31.28
CA ILE A 160 22.14 29.80 31.78
C ILE A 160 21.63 30.11 33.19
N LEU A 161 20.34 29.95 33.45
CA LEU A 161 19.76 30.19 34.78
C LEU A 161 20.32 29.22 35.83
N LEU A 162 20.40 27.93 35.51
CA LEU A 162 20.99 26.92 36.39
C LEU A 162 22.47 27.20 36.63
N TRP A 163 23.23 27.55 35.59
CA TRP A 163 24.64 27.93 35.73
C TRP A 163 24.81 29.17 36.62
N GLY A 164 24.01 30.21 36.40
CA GLY A 164 24.08 31.46 37.17
C GLY A 164 23.73 31.24 38.65
N THR A 165 22.70 30.46 38.95
CA THR A 165 22.27 30.20 40.33
C THR A 165 23.19 29.22 41.05
N GLN A 166 23.60 28.11 40.42
CA GLN A 166 24.50 27.14 41.04
C GLN A 166 25.93 27.68 41.21
N ARG A 167 26.45 28.43 40.24
CA ARG A 167 27.81 29.02 40.35
C ARG A 167 27.87 30.16 41.37
N ARG A 168 26.77 30.88 41.61
CA ARG A 168 26.67 31.86 42.70
C ARG A 168 26.63 31.19 44.07
N LYS A 169 25.94 30.04 44.20
CA LYS A 169 25.95 29.23 45.43
C LYS A 169 27.35 28.71 45.77
N ALA A 170 28.15 28.31 44.78
CA ALA A 170 29.52 27.82 44.99
C ALA A 170 30.53 28.92 45.38
N LYS A 171 30.22 30.21 45.17
CA LYS A 171 31.11 31.35 45.52
C LYS A 171 30.74 32.03 46.85
N ALA A 172 29.66 31.60 47.50
CA ALA A 172 29.13 32.20 48.74
C ALA A 172 29.35 31.28 49.98
N SER A 173 30.20 30.26 49.86
CA SER A 173 30.69 29.39 50.94
C SER A 173 32.21 29.43 50.96
#